data_AF-R5TPH0-F1
#
_entry.id   AF-R5TPH0-F1
#
_cell.length_a   1.000
_cell.length_b   1.000
_cell.length_c   1.000
_cell.angle_alpha   90.00
_cell.angle_beta   90.00
_cell.angle_gamma   90.00
#
_symmetry.space_group_name_H-M   'P 1'
#
loop_
_entity.id
_entity.type
_entity.pdbx_description
1 polymer ?
#
loop_
_entity_poly.entity_id
_entity_poly.type
_entity_poly.pdbx_seq_one_letter_code
_entity_poly.pdbx_strand_id
1 'polypeptide(L)'
;MRSGRGGKIYGIDFEVTKKDMNVEPTVEEEVPTPDDVELDDLIDKVMDIIDEKIKISQAKALLKVANYDINKIEYAYELACKQENIRNLIGWMTSAIQNGYEDNPIHKVKGQAPEETVEFDEYMEQMRLEHFANMEKESE
;
A
#
# COMPACT_ATOMS: atom_id res chain seq x y z
N MET A 1 15.20 8.22 24.28
CA MET A 1 13.99 9.05 24.10
C MET A 1 14.11 9.81 22.79
N ARG A 2 13.35 9.44 21.75
CA ARG A 2 13.17 10.29 20.57
C ARG A 2 11.79 10.91 20.68
N SER A 3 11.70 12.03 21.38
CA SER A 3 10.48 12.82 21.43
C SER A 3 10.49 13.69 20.18
N GLY A 4 9.76 13.30 19.14
CA GLY A 4 9.43 14.25 18.07
C GLY A 4 8.70 15.44 18.70
N ARG A 5 8.92 16.66 18.18
CA ARG A 5 8.14 17.85 18.54
C ARG A 5 6.72 17.61 18.05
N GLY A 6 5.88 17.01 18.88
CA GLY A 6 4.45 16.84 18.58
C GLY A 6 3.81 18.22 18.50
N GLY A 7 3.72 18.79 17.31
CA GLY A 7 3.00 20.03 17.03
C GLY A 7 1.49 19.80 17.08
N LYS A 8 0.75 20.77 17.63
CA LYS A 8 -0.72 20.75 17.66
C LYS A 8 -1.25 21.37 16.38
N ILE A 9 -1.95 20.58 15.56
CA ILE A 9 -2.56 21.02 14.29
C ILE A 9 -3.93 21.62 14.59
N TYR A 10 -4.18 22.83 14.10
CA TYR A 10 -5.44 23.57 14.31
C TYR A 10 -6.34 23.62 13.07
N GLY A 11 -5.82 23.25 11.90
CA GLY A 11 -6.56 23.18 10.64
C GLY A 11 -5.73 22.49 9.55
N ILE A 12 -6.40 21.85 8.59
CA ILE A 12 -5.80 21.26 7.40
C ILE A 12 -6.61 21.78 6.22
N ASP A 13 -5.96 22.55 5.36
CA ASP A 13 -6.51 22.96 4.07
C ASP A 13 -5.92 22.07 2.99
N PHE A 14 -6.77 21.54 2.10
CA PHE A 14 -6.35 20.75 0.96
C PHE A 14 -6.89 21.35 -0.32
N GLU A 15 -6.01 21.54 -1.29
CA GLU A 15 -6.36 21.93 -2.65
C GLU A 15 -6.48 20.68 -3.52
N VAL A 16 -7.69 20.37 -3.97
CA VAL A 16 -7.94 19.23 -4.85
C VAL A 16 -7.80 19.68 -6.30
N THR A 17 -6.62 19.50 -6.87
CA THR A 17 -6.43 19.62 -8.32
C THR A 17 -6.81 18.29 -8.96
N LYS A 18 -7.83 18.30 -9.82
CA LYS A 18 -8.06 17.18 -10.75
C LYS A 18 -6.91 17.20 -11.75
N LYS A 19 -5.90 16.35 -11.51
CA LYS A 19 -5.01 15.96 -12.59
C LYS A 19 -5.88 15.19 -13.57
N ASP A 20 -6.02 15.68 -14.78
CA ASP A 20 -6.47 14.82 -15.89
C ASP A 20 -5.42 13.73 -16.02
N MET A 21 -5.61 12.64 -15.27
CA MET A 21 -4.91 11.41 -15.52
C MET A 21 -5.41 10.97 -16.88
N ASN A 22 -4.64 11.26 -17.92
CA ASN A 22 -4.62 10.36 -19.06
C ASN A 22 -4.05 9.05 -18.52
N VAL A 23 -4.92 8.26 -17.88
CA VAL A 23 -4.66 6.86 -17.65
C VAL A 23 -4.58 6.33 -19.06
N GLU A 24 -3.35 6.11 -19.56
CA GLU A 24 -3.19 5.25 -20.71
C GLU A 24 -4.02 4.02 -20.38
N PRO A 25 -5.04 3.67 -21.19
CA PRO A 25 -5.81 2.48 -20.92
C PRO A 25 -4.79 1.38 -20.78
N THR A 26 -4.68 0.81 -19.57
CA THR A 26 -3.96 -0.44 -19.38
C THR A 26 -4.59 -1.36 -20.39
N VAL A 27 -3.88 -1.57 -21.50
CA VAL A 27 -4.19 -2.65 -22.41
C VAL A 27 -4.00 -3.85 -21.52
N GLU A 28 -5.11 -4.36 -20.99
CA GLU A 28 -5.17 -5.66 -20.37
C GLU A 28 -4.71 -6.59 -21.48
N GLU A 29 -3.42 -6.92 -21.48
CA GLU A 29 -2.94 -8.06 -22.24
C GLU A 29 -3.80 -9.22 -21.74
N GLU A 30 -4.71 -9.70 -22.59
CA GLU A 30 -5.53 -10.87 -22.28
C GLU A 30 -4.55 -12.02 -22.11
N VAL A 31 -4.12 -12.24 -20.88
CA VAL A 31 -3.38 -13.43 -20.51
C VAL A 31 -4.35 -14.58 -20.83
N PRO A 32 -3.98 -15.51 -21.72
CA PRO A 32 -4.84 -16.62 -22.06
C PRO A 32 -5.22 -17.31 -20.76
N THR A 33 -6.53 -17.34 -20.50
CA THR A 33 -7.04 -18.09 -19.37
C THR A 33 -6.74 -19.56 -19.64
N PRO A 34 -6.08 -20.28 -18.71
CA PRO A 34 -5.88 -21.71 -18.87
C PRO A 34 -7.23 -22.40 -19.09
N ASP A 35 -7.21 -23.52 -19.81
CA ASP A 35 -8.41 -24.34 -19.90
C ASP A 35 -8.80 -24.91 -18.52
N ASP A 36 -10.03 -25.40 -18.38
CA ASP A 36 -10.55 -25.86 -17.08
C ASP A 36 -9.71 -27.01 -16.49
N VAL A 37 -9.04 -27.81 -17.33
CA VAL A 37 -8.20 -28.93 -16.90
C VAL A 37 -6.87 -28.42 -16.34
N GLU A 38 -6.20 -27.50 -17.03
CA GLU A 38 -4.98 -26.85 -16.56
C GLU A 38 -5.22 -26.03 -15.29
N LEU A 39 -6.42 -25.45 -15.14
CA LEU A 39 -6.76 -24.68 -13.94
C LEU A 39 -6.86 -25.55 -12.68
N ASP A 40 -7.42 -26.76 -12.78
CA ASP A 40 -7.51 -27.68 -11.64
C ASP A 40 -6.10 -28.17 -11.22
N ASP A 41 -5.22 -28.46 -12.17
CA ASP A 41 -3.81 -28.79 -11.89
C ASP A 41 -3.06 -27.63 -11.20
N LEU A 42 -3.33 -26.38 -11.59
CA LEU A 42 -2.77 -25.20 -10.94
C LEU A 42 -3.31 -25.01 -9.52
N ILE A 43 -4.57 -25.33 -9.28
CA ILE A 43 -5.18 -25.25 -7.95
C ILE A 43 -4.52 -26.26 -7.02
N ASP A 44 -4.34 -27.50 -7.47
CA ASP A 44 -3.69 -28.54 -6.68
C ASP A 44 -2.26 -28.11 -6.28
N LYS A 45 -1.49 -27.52 -7.21
CA LYS A 45 -0.17 -26.94 -6.90
C LYS A 45 -0.24 -25.83 -5.84
N VAL A 46 -1.21 -24.94 -5.90
CA VAL A 46 -1.37 -23.87 -4.90
C VAL A 46 -1.75 -24.45 -3.53
N MET A 47 -2.56 -25.50 -3.51
CA MET A 47 -2.93 -26.21 -2.28
C MET A 47 -1.75 -26.98 -1.68
N ASP A 48 -0.80 -27.45 -2.50
CA ASP A 48 0.43 -28.10 -2.05
C ASP A 48 1.47 -27.11 -1.52
N ILE A 49 1.47 -25.86 -2.00
CA ILE A 49 2.37 -24.79 -1.55
C ILE A 49 1.97 -24.27 -0.17
N ILE A 50 0.67 -24.15 0.10
CA ILE A 50 0.14 -23.51 1.31
C ILE A 50 -0.26 -24.59 2.32
N ASP A 51 0.52 -24.73 3.40
CA ASP A 51 0.27 -25.73 4.45
C ASP A 51 -1.05 -25.47 5.20
N GLU A 52 -1.47 -24.21 5.31
CA GLU A 52 -2.73 -23.84 5.94
C GLU A 52 -3.95 -24.31 5.14
N LYS A 53 -5.01 -24.69 5.85
CA LYS A 53 -6.27 -25.06 5.22
C LYS A 53 -6.93 -23.85 4.56
N ILE A 54 -6.84 -23.78 3.24
CA ILE A 54 -7.51 -22.79 2.41
C ILE A 54 -8.66 -23.41 1.60
N LYS A 55 -9.58 -22.59 1.12
CA LYS A 55 -10.65 -23.03 0.21
C LYS A 55 -10.16 -22.98 -1.24
N ILE A 56 -10.69 -23.88 -2.08
CA ILE A 56 -10.47 -23.85 -3.54
C ILE A 56 -10.77 -22.47 -4.14
N SER A 57 -11.81 -21.79 -3.65
CA SER A 57 -12.14 -20.43 -4.09
C SER A 57 -11.04 -19.40 -3.79
N GLN A 58 -10.28 -19.59 -2.71
CA GLN A 58 -9.15 -18.73 -2.35
C GLN A 58 -7.91 -19.05 -3.20
N ALA A 59 -7.65 -20.32 -3.48
CA ALA A 59 -6.61 -20.73 -4.42
C ALA A 59 -6.84 -20.15 -5.82
N LYS A 60 -8.09 -20.27 -6.35
CA LYS A 60 -8.49 -19.63 -7.62
C LYS A 60 -8.29 -18.12 -7.61
N ALA A 61 -8.59 -17.46 -6.50
CA ALA A 61 -8.39 -16.01 -6.37
C ALA A 61 -6.90 -15.63 -6.39
N LEU A 62 -6.04 -16.40 -5.70
CA LEU A 62 -4.58 -16.18 -5.72
C LEU A 62 -4.00 -16.38 -7.11
N LEU A 63 -4.39 -17.44 -7.81
CA LEU A 63 -3.99 -17.70 -9.20
C LEU A 63 -4.35 -16.53 -10.11
N LYS A 64 -5.58 -16.01 -10.01
CA LYS A 64 -6.02 -14.86 -10.80
C LYS A 64 -5.18 -13.61 -10.49
N VAL A 65 -4.89 -13.34 -9.22
CA VAL A 65 -4.08 -12.17 -8.82
C VAL A 65 -2.61 -12.32 -9.26
N ALA A 66 -2.09 -13.54 -9.30
CA ALA A 66 -0.73 -13.83 -9.75
C ALA A 66 -0.59 -13.87 -11.29
N ASN A 67 -1.67 -13.71 -12.05
CA ASN A 67 -1.72 -14.00 -13.49
C ASN A 67 -1.26 -15.43 -13.79
N TYR A 68 -1.74 -16.40 -13.00
CA TYR A 68 -1.44 -17.83 -13.09
C TYR A 68 0.04 -18.20 -12.91
N ASP A 69 0.86 -17.28 -12.39
CA ASP A 69 2.27 -17.52 -12.08
C ASP A 69 2.43 -18.12 -10.67
N ILE A 70 2.72 -19.42 -10.63
CA ILE A 70 2.92 -20.17 -9.38
C ILE A 70 4.09 -19.62 -8.57
N ASN A 71 5.16 -19.15 -9.21
CA ASN A 71 6.36 -18.68 -8.51
C ASN A 71 6.04 -17.43 -7.65
N LYS A 72 5.12 -16.57 -8.10
CA LYS A 72 4.67 -15.42 -7.32
C LYS A 72 3.91 -15.83 -6.07
N ILE A 73 3.13 -16.91 -6.16
CA ILE A 73 2.37 -17.43 -5.02
C ILE A 73 3.31 -18.08 -4.01
N GLU A 74 4.27 -18.89 -4.48
CA GLU A 74 5.33 -19.47 -3.66
C GLU A 74 6.12 -18.38 -2.93
N TYR A 75 6.61 -17.37 -3.65
CA TYR A 75 7.35 -16.26 -3.05
C TYR A 75 6.52 -15.47 -2.02
N ALA A 76 5.26 -15.18 -2.34
CA ALA A 76 4.37 -14.51 -1.39
C ALA A 76 4.14 -15.37 -0.12
N TYR A 77 4.08 -16.68 -0.26
CA TYR A 77 3.95 -17.58 0.88
C TYR A 77 5.22 -17.62 1.73
N GLU A 78 6.40 -17.70 1.12
CA GLU A 78 7.68 -17.62 1.82
C GLU A 78 7.81 -16.34 2.64
N LEU A 79 7.40 -15.19 2.07
CA LEU A 79 7.40 -13.92 2.79
C LEU A 79 6.40 -13.93 3.95
N ALA A 80 5.24 -14.57 3.77
CA ALA A 80 4.23 -14.69 4.81
C ALA A 80 4.76 -15.52 6.00
N CYS A 81 5.46 -16.62 5.74
CA CYS A 81 6.06 -17.49 6.75
C CYS A 81 7.12 -16.78 7.62
N LYS A 82 7.74 -15.71 7.11
CA LYS A 82 8.69 -14.88 7.89
C LYS A 82 7.99 -13.91 8.84
N GLN A 83 6.70 -13.65 8.67
CA GLN A 83 5.97 -12.71 9.52
C GLN A 83 5.47 -13.41 10.79
N GLU A 84 5.64 -12.75 11.95
CA GLU A 84 5.25 -13.34 13.24
C GLU A 84 3.72 -13.39 13.47
N ASN A 85 2.94 -12.51 12.83
CA ASN A 85 1.50 -12.41 13.11
C ASN A 85 0.69 -11.97 11.88
N ILE A 86 0.18 -12.94 11.14
CA ILE A 86 -0.76 -12.72 10.04
C ILE A 86 -2.16 -13.21 10.47
N ARG A 87 -3.12 -12.29 10.56
CA ARG A 87 -4.52 -12.63 10.88
C ARG A 87 -5.30 -13.19 9.69
N ASN A 88 -4.94 -12.80 8.47
CA ASN A 88 -5.58 -13.22 7.24
C ASN A 88 -4.51 -13.50 6.17
N LEU A 89 -4.09 -14.76 6.07
CA LEU A 89 -3.03 -15.21 5.17
C LEU A 89 -3.33 -14.85 3.71
N ILE A 90 -4.53 -15.18 3.23
CA ILE A 90 -4.92 -14.93 1.84
C ILE A 90 -4.90 -13.44 1.50
N GLY A 91 -5.49 -12.61 2.37
CA GLY A 91 -5.50 -11.16 2.15
C GLY A 91 -4.09 -10.56 2.15
N TRP A 92 -3.21 -11.10 2.98
CA TRP A 92 -1.80 -10.70 3.04
C TRP A 92 -1.07 -11.11 1.75
N MET A 93 -1.19 -12.36 1.29
CA MET A 93 -0.56 -12.84 0.06
C MET A 93 -1.07 -12.12 -1.19
N THR A 94 -2.39 -11.85 -1.27
CA THR A 94 -2.96 -11.03 -2.34
C THR A 94 -2.30 -9.65 -2.37
N SER A 95 -2.14 -9.01 -1.20
CA SER A 95 -1.50 -7.70 -1.11
C SER A 95 -0.02 -7.76 -1.46
N ALA A 96 0.68 -8.83 -1.09
CA ALA A 96 2.08 -9.03 -1.40
C ALA A 96 2.32 -9.14 -2.91
N ILE A 97 1.48 -9.92 -3.61
CA ILE A 97 1.57 -10.09 -5.07
C ILE A 97 1.22 -8.79 -5.80
N GLN A 98 0.14 -8.10 -5.39
CA GLN A 98 -0.30 -6.87 -6.05
C GLN A 98 0.67 -5.70 -5.90
N ASN A 99 1.26 -5.56 -4.71
CA ASN A 99 2.14 -4.44 -4.40
C ASN A 99 3.63 -4.78 -4.59
N GLY A 100 3.96 -6.00 -5.03
CA GLY A 100 5.34 -6.44 -5.23
C GLY A 100 6.17 -6.36 -3.94
N TYR A 101 5.67 -6.96 -2.85
CA TYR A 101 6.44 -6.98 -1.60
C TYR A 101 7.75 -7.73 -1.79
N GLU A 102 8.79 -7.22 -1.14
CA GLU A 102 10.15 -7.78 -1.19
C GLU A 102 10.62 -8.13 0.22
N ASP A 103 11.57 -9.06 0.31
CA ASP A 103 12.24 -9.43 1.57
C ASP A 103 13.20 -8.34 2.10
N ASN A 104 13.26 -7.19 1.42
CA ASN A 104 14.15 -6.10 1.78
C ASN A 104 13.71 -5.45 3.10
N PRO A 105 14.66 -5.13 4.01
CA PRO A 105 14.33 -4.43 5.24
C PRO A 105 13.60 -3.13 4.94
N ILE A 106 12.41 -2.97 5.53
CA ILE A 106 11.67 -1.71 5.45
C ILE A 106 12.53 -0.65 6.15
N HIS A 107 13.10 0.26 5.37
CA HIS A 107 13.85 1.38 5.90
C HIS A 107 12.85 2.31 6.58
N LYS A 108 12.87 2.35 7.92
CA LYS A 108 12.12 3.36 8.67
C LYS A 108 12.66 4.73 8.23
N VAL A 109 11.87 5.46 7.47
CA VAL A 109 12.16 6.87 7.17
C VAL A 109 12.31 7.56 8.51
N LYS A 110 13.51 8.10 8.79
CA LYS A 110 13.68 8.95 9.97
C LYS A 110 12.78 10.15 9.74
N GLY A 111 11.93 10.48 10.71
CA GLY A 111 11.25 11.77 10.70
C GLY A 111 12.28 12.89 10.54
N GLN A 112 11.89 13.97 9.89
CA GLN A 112 12.76 15.11 9.64
C GLN A 112 13.30 15.67 10.97
N ALA A 113 14.59 15.98 10.99
CA ALA A 113 15.22 16.69 12.09
C ALA A 113 14.65 18.12 12.18
N PRO A 114 14.70 18.79 13.35
CA PRO A 114 14.20 20.16 13.51
C PRO A 114 14.82 21.17 12.54
N GLU A 115 16.05 20.89 12.08
CA GLU A 115 16.79 21.71 11.12
C GLU A 115 16.23 21.57 9.69
N GLU A 116 15.61 20.43 9.39
CA GLU A 116 15.03 20.09 8.09
C GLU A 116 13.57 20.57 7.95
N THR A 117 12.93 21.01 9.04
CA THR A 117 11.54 21.49 9.05
C THR A 117 11.43 23.02 9.12
N VAL A 118 12.55 23.75 9.13
CA VAL A 118 12.56 25.22 9.33
C VAL A 118 11.70 25.94 8.29
N GLU A 119 11.85 25.61 7.01
CA GLU A 119 11.06 26.25 5.94
C GLU A 119 9.56 25.97 6.10
N PHE A 120 9.19 24.76 6.51
CA PHE A 120 7.80 24.40 6.76
C PHE A 120 7.24 25.13 8.00
N ASP A 121 8.04 25.26 9.05
CA ASP A 121 7.68 25.97 10.28
C ASP A 121 7.47 27.47 10.01
N GLU A 122 8.35 28.10 9.23
CA GLU A 122 8.22 29.49 8.79
C GLU A 122 6.96 29.71 7.94
N TYR A 123 6.70 28.81 6.99
CA TYR A 123 5.49 28.85 6.16
C TYR A 123 4.20 28.73 6.99
N MET A 124 4.16 27.81 7.95
CA MET A 124 3.00 27.64 8.84
C MET A 124 2.77 28.86 9.74
N GLU A 125 3.85 29.49 10.22
CA GLU A 125 3.76 30.71 11.01
C GLU A 125 3.22 31.88 10.16
N GLN A 126 3.66 32.00 8.91
CA GLN A 126 3.14 33.01 8.00
C GLN A 126 1.64 32.84 7.74
N MET A 127 1.19 31.62 7.41
CA MET A 127 -0.24 31.35 7.23
C MET A 127 -1.07 31.67 8.49
N ARG A 128 -0.51 31.40 9.68
CA ARG A 128 -1.17 31.72 10.94
C ARG A 128 -1.36 33.22 11.11
N LEU A 129 -0.32 34.02 10.84
CA LEU A 129 -0.38 35.47 10.93
C LEU A 129 -1.38 36.05 9.92
N GLU A 130 -1.40 35.53 8.70
CA GLU A 130 -2.35 35.93 7.67
C GLU A 130 -3.81 35.62 8.07
N HIS A 131 -4.05 34.45 8.66
CA HIS A 131 -5.38 34.08 9.16
C HIS A 131 -5.88 35.04 10.26
N PHE A 132 -5.04 35.36 11.25
CA PHE A 132 -5.40 36.32 12.30
C PHE A 132 -5.65 37.73 11.75
N ALA A 133 -4.79 38.20 10.84
CA ALA A 133 -4.97 39.51 10.20
C ALA A 133 -6.26 39.62 9.38
N ASN A 134 -6.70 38.51 8.76
CA ASN A 134 -7.96 38.46 8.03
C ASN A 134 -9.17 38.44 8.96
N MET A 135 -9.11 37.73 10.10
CA MET A 135 -10.19 37.77 11.11
C MET A 135 -10.37 39.16 11.73
N GLU A 136 -9.28 39.90 11.98
CA GLU A 136 -9.38 41.27 12.50
C GLU A 136 -10.04 42.21 11.48
N LYS A 137 -9.74 42.07 10.18
CA LYS A 137 -10.37 42.84 9.10
C LYS A 137 -11.85 42.54 8.87
N GLU A 138 -12.30 41.31 9.15
CA GLU A 138 -13.72 40.93 9.05
C GLU A 138 -14.55 41.40 10.26
N SER A 139 -13.90 41.91 11.31
CA SER A 139 -14.54 42.39 12.54
C SER A 139 -14.73 43.92 12.62
N GLU A 140 -14.27 44.66 11.61
CA GLU A 140 -14.55 46.10 11.38
C GLU A 140 -15.68 46.31 10.36
#